data_AF-R8W137-F1
#
_entry.id   AF-R8W137-F1
#
_cell.length_a   1.000
_cell.length_b   1.000
_cell.length_c   1.000
_cell.angle_alpha   90.00
_cell.angle_beta   90.00
_cell.angle_gamma   90.00
#
_symmetry.space_group_name_H-M   'P 1'
#
loop_
_entity.id
_entity.type
_entity.pdbx_description
1 polymer ?
#
loop_
_entity_poly.entity_id
_entity_poly.type
_entity_poly.pdbx_seq_one_letter_code
_entity_poly.pdbx_strand_id
1 'polypeptide(L)'
;MLTVNKSSKSYAIIEQKAGSNLAMQGLSGLLGFPFTTIADVGAVFTHYGPMINDIRKIYELPEINTKALRPILEGCSEEILSDLLFDKIGGQIPILGIPFNMMCAKAMTWRLGILFTMLAARGQEVNVENTRNATILIRKIFPQTKTFSFSKPSIVIFEKLVNTMEDETVEDFNSKVMKILNNLD
;
A
#
# COMPACT_ATOMS: atom_id res chain seq x y z
N MET A 1 21.98 15.38 14.63
CA MET A 1 21.60 13.96 14.79
C MET A 1 21.20 13.48 13.40
N LEU A 2 21.99 12.59 12.79
CA LEU A 2 21.68 12.05 11.46
C LEU A 2 20.44 11.17 11.62
N THR A 3 19.27 11.65 11.20
CA THR A 3 18.10 10.81 11.01
C THR A 3 18.54 9.67 10.10
N VAL A 4 18.68 8.46 10.66
CA VAL A 4 18.73 7.25 9.87
C VAL A 4 17.54 7.34 8.94
N ASN A 5 17.76 7.42 7.62
CA ASN A 5 16.68 7.72 6.67
C ASN A 5 15.76 6.49 6.53
N LYS A 6 14.93 6.25 7.55
CA LYS A 6 14.00 5.12 7.70
C LYS A 6 13.00 5.10 6.55
N SER A 7 12.51 6.28 6.16
CA SER A 7 11.64 6.45 5.00
C SER A 7 12.35 6.06 3.70
N SER A 8 13.55 6.57 3.38
CA SER A 8 14.30 6.12 2.18
C SER A 8 14.54 4.60 2.16
N LYS A 9 14.90 3.98 3.29
CA LYS A 9 15.10 2.53 3.36
C LYS A 9 13.80 1.77 3.08
N SER A 10 12.67 2.25 3.60
CA SER A 10 11.36 1.67 3.35
C SER A 10 10.97 1.83 1.87
N TYR A 11 11.22 2.99 1.28
CA TYR A 11 11.01 3.24 -0.15
C TYR A 11 11.79 2.25 -1.02
N ALA A 12 13.06 1.98 -0.69
CA ALA A 12 13.89 1.02 -1.41
C ALA A 12 13.36 -0.41 -1.34
N ILE A 13 12.83 -0.85 -0.18
CA ILE A 13 12.17 -2.16 -0.04
C ILE A 13 10.96 -2.26 -0.96
N ILE A 14 10.11 -1.23 -0.98
CA ILE A 14 8.90 -1.19 -1.81
C ILE A 14 9.28 -1.23 -3.29
N GLU A 15 10.27 -0.45 -3.69
CA GLU A 15 10.78 -0.43 -5.07
C GLU A 15 11.32 -1.80 -5.50
N GLN A 16 12.17 -2.41 -4.67
CA GLN A 16 12.70 -3.74 -4.95
C GLN A 16 11.57 -4.77 -5.11
N LYS A 17 10.55 -4.69 -4.24
CA LYS A 17 9.40 -5.60 -4.31
C LYS A 17 8.57 -5.38 -5.57
N ALA A 18 8.29 -4.12 -5.93
CA ALA A 18 7.51 -3.76 -7.10
C ALA A 18 8.23 -4.10 -8.43
N GLY A 19 9.56 -4.14 -8.41
CA GLY A 19 10.39 -4.61 -9.54
C GLY A 19 10.60 -6.12 -9.59
N SER A 20 10.18 -6.87 -8.56
CA SER A 20 10.42 -8.31 -8.50
C SER A 20 9.45 -9.10 -9.37
N ASN A 21 9.98 -10.09 -10.11
CA ASN A 21 9.18 -11.03 -10.90
C ASN A 21 8.16 -11.81 -10.05
N LEU A 22 8.41 -11.97 -8.74
CA LEU A 22 7.51 -12.60 -7.77
C LEU A 22 6.22 -11.80 -7.53
N ALA A 23 6.29 -10.47 -7.46
CA ALA A 23 5.09 -9.63 -7.39
C ALA A 23 4.26 -9.74 -8.68
N MET A 24 4.94 -9.86 -9.82
CA MET A 24 4.31 -9.97 -11.14
C MET A 24 3.68 -11.35 -11.40
N GLN A 25 4.30 -12.44 -10.90
CA GLN A 25 3.78 -13.81 -11.03
C GLN A 25 2.74 -14.16 -9.96
N GLY A 26 2.87 -13.61 -8.74
CA GLY A 26 1.88 -13.82 -7.67
C GLY A 26 0.51 -13.23 -8.00
N LEU A 27 0.47 -12.10 -8.73
CA LEU A 27 -0.79 -11.46 -9.11
C LEU A 27 -1.51 -12.07 -10.31
N SER A 28 -0.86 -12.86 -11.19
CA SER A 28 -1.63 -13.60 -12.20
C SER A 28 -2.55 -14.64 -11.57
N GLY A 29 -2.21 -15.16 -10.37
CA GLY A 29 -3.10 -16.00 -9.56
C GLY A 29 -4.14 -15.21 -8.75
N LEU A 30 -3.76 -14.07 -8.16
CA LEU A 30 -4.68 -13.24 -7.36
C LEU A 30 -5.69 -12.43 -8.21
N LEU A 31 -5.33 -11.99 -9.42
CA LEU A 31 -6.19 -11.16 -10.29
C LEU A 31 -7.11 -11.97 -11.21
N GLY A 32 -6.92 -13.29 -11.26
CA GLY A 32 -7.92 -14.22 -11.78
C GLY A 32 -9.14 -14.32 -10.86
N PHE A 33 -8.97 -13.96 -9.59
CA PHE A 33 -10.07 -13.69 -8.66
C PHE A 33 -10.43 -12.21 -8.72
N PRO A 34 -11.72 -11.87 -8.73
CA PRO A 34 -12.09 -10.49 -8.50
C PRO A 34 -11.61 -10.15 -7.08
N PHE A 35 -10.73 -9.15 -6.97
CA PHE A 35 -10.26 -8.58 -5.69
C PHE A 35 -11.43 -8.09 -4.78
N THR A 36 -12.67 -8.22 -5.26
CA THR A 36 -13.94 -8.03 -4.56
C THR A 36 -14.15 -9.01 -3.41
N THR A 37 -13.41 -10.11 -3.34
CA THR A 37 -13.47 -11.05 -2.22
C THR A 37 -12.10 -11.08 -1.61
N ILE A 38 -11.99 -10.65 -0.35
CA ILE A 38 -10.81 -10.71 0.53
C ILE A 38 -9.85 -11.78 0.00
N ALA A 39 -8.90 -11.36 -0.84
CA ALA A 39 -7.90 -12.26 -1.35
C ALA A 39 -7.32 -12.95 -0.12
N ASP A 40 -7.30 -14.29 -0.11
CA ASP A 40 -6.96 -15.08 1.08
C ASP A 40 -5.83 -14.35 1.82
N VAL A 41 -6.09 -13.91 3.05
CA VAL A 41 -5.12 -13.13 3.84
C VAL A 41 -3.78 -13.87 3.86
N GLY A 42 -3.79 -15.20 3.79
CA GLY A 42 -2.62 -16.05 3.58
C GLY A 42 -1.89 -15.80 2.26
N ALA A 43 -2.60 -15.66 1.13
CA ALA A 43 -2.01 -15.33 -0.17
C ALA A 43 -1.40 -13.91 -0.18
N VAL A 44 -2.11 -12.92 0.37
CA VAL A 44 -1.58 -11.56 0.51
C VAL A 44 -0.36 -11.55 1.42
N PHE A 45 -0.40 -12.27 2.54
CA PHE A 45 0.76 -12.41 3.44
C PHE A 45 1.93 -13.14 2.78
N THR A 46 1.68 -14.18 1.98
CA THR A 46 2.74 -14.90 1.26
C THR A 46 3.49 -13.97 0.31
N HIS A 47 2.77 -13.05 -0.35
CA HIS A 47 3.39 -12.11 -1.28
C HIS A 47 3.95 -10.86 -0.61
N TYR A 48 3.25 -10.27 0.36
CA TYR A 48 3.57 -8.96 0.94
C TYR A 48 4.02 -9.01 2.41
N GLY A 49 3.89 -10.16 3.08
CA GLY A 49 4.35 -10.39 4.46
C GLY A 49 5.83 -10.07 4.68
N PRO A 50 6.75 -10.53 3.81
CA PRO A 50 8.16 -10.15 3.91
C PRO A 50 8.35 -8.63 3.82
N MET A 51 7.62 -7.96 2.91
CA MET A 51 7.73 -6.51 2.73
C MET A 51 7.30 -5.73 3.99
N ILE A 52 6.19 -6.11 4.63
CA ILE A 52 5.79 -5.45 5.89
C ILE A 52 6.79 -5.72 7.01
N ASN A 53 7.30 -6.94 7.14
CA ASN A 53 8.25 -7.28 8.20
C ASN A 53 9.62 -6.59 8.01
N ASP A 54 10.09 -6.49 6.77
CA ASP A 54 11.32 -5.74 6.43
C ASP A 54 11.18 -4.25 6.75
N ILE A 55 10.01 -3.65 6.44
CA ILE A 55 9.71 -2.26 6.82
C ILE A 55 9.66 -2.12 8.34
N ARG A 56 8.93 -3.00 9.04
CA ARG A 56 8.82 -2.95 10.51
C ARG A 56 10.17 -3.06 11.21
N LYS A 57 11.09 -3.86 10.66
CA LYS A 57 12.47 -3.98 11.15
C LYS A 57 13.25 -2.66 11.09
N ILE A 58 13.00 -1.81 10.08
CA ILE A 58 13.61 -0.47 10.00
C ILE A 58 13.17 0.42 11.16
N TYR A 59 11.93 0.25 11.61
CA TYR A 59 11.32 0.97 12.72
C TYR A 59 11.47 0.25 14.06
N GLU A 60 12.31 -0.79 14.14
CA GLU A 60 12.56 -1.56 15.37
C GLU A 60 11.30 -2.19 15.97
N LEU A 61 10.32 -2.49 15.12
CA LEU A 61 9.05 -3.12 15.50
C LEU A 61 9.11 -4.64 15.32
N PRO A 62 8.41 -5.42 16.16
CA PRO A 62 8.34 -6.86 16.01
C PRO A 62 7.63 -7.26 14.72
N GLU A 63 8.01 -8.39 14.14
CA GLU A 63 7.35 -8.95 12.97
C GLU A 63 5.86 -9.22 13.23
N ILE A 64 5.06 -9.15 12.17
CA ILE A 64 3.65 -9.51 12.22
C ILE A 64 3.37 -10.79 11.45
N ASN A 65 2.28 -11.45 11.81
CA ASN A 65 1.76 -12.63 11.13
C ASN A 65 0.43 -12.30 10.41
N THR A 66 -0.16 -13.32 9.77
CA THR A 66 -1.45 -13.22 9.06
C THR A 66 -2.57 -12.68 9.94
N LYS A 67 -2.61 -13.02 11.24
CA LYS A 67 -3.65 -12.57 12.18
C LYS A 67 -3.58 -11.06 12.41
N ALA A 68 -2.37 -10.51 12.55
CA ALA A 68 -2.16 -9.07 12.70
C ALA A 68 -2.28 -8.29 11.37
N LEU A 69 -2.02 -8.94 10.23
CA LEU A 69 -2.19 -8.33 8.90
C LEU A 69 -3.67 -8.21 8.49
N ARG A 70 -4.52 -9.17 8.86
CA ARG A 70 -5.95 -9.22 8.52
C ARG A 70 -6.68 -7.87 8.71
N PRO A 71 -6.68 -7.22 9.89
CA PRO A 71 -7.41 -5.97 10.08
C PRO A 71 -6.89 -4.83 9.19
N ILE A 72 -5.60 -4.84 8.82
CA ILE A 72 -5.04 -3.87 7.87
C ILE A 72 -5.67 -4.07 6.49
N LEU A 73 -5.69 -5.31 6.01
CA LEU A 73 -6.23 -5.63 4.69
C LEU A 73 -7.73 -5.40 4.61
N GLU A 74 -8.48 -5.75 5.67
CA GLU A 74 -9.92 -5.49 5.75
C GLU A 74 -10.21 -3.99 5.59
N GLY A 75 -9.46 -3.12 6.27
CA GLY A 75 -9.69 -1.67 6.19
C GLY A 75 -9.23 -1.01 4.89
N CYS A 76 -8.33 -1.61 4.10
CA CYS A 76 -7.85 -1.01 2.84
C CYS A 76 -8.34 -1.69 1.56
N SER A 77 -8.99 -2.86 1.65
CA SER A 77 -9.36 -3.70 0.49
C SER A 77 -10.09 -2.96 -0.64
N GLU A 78 -11.10 -2.16 -0.33
CA GLU A 78 -11.88 -1.38 -1.30
C GLU A 78 -11.04 -0.34 -2.05
N GLU A 79 -10.02 0.23 -1.40
CA GLU A 79 -9.29 1.39 -1.89
C GLU A 79 -7.98 1.02 -2.61
N ILE A 80 -7.40 -0.16 -2.32
CA ILE A 80 -6.09 -0.56 -2.87
C ILE A 80 -6.05 -0.53 -4.41
N LEU A 81 -7.14 -0.82 -5.12
CA LEU A 81 -7.18 -0.82 -6.59
C LEU A 81 -8.33 0.01 -7.18
N SER A 82 -9.00 0.84 -6.38
CA SER A 82 -10.24 1.53 -6.77
C SER A 82 -10.12 2.28 -8.12
N ASP A 83 -9.10 3.12 -8.28
CA ASP A 83 -8.86 3.91 -9.50
C ASP A 83 -8.36 3.09 -10.71
N LEU A 84 -7.99 1.83 -10.52
CA LEU A 84 -7.53 0.92 -11.58
C LEU A 84 -8.63 -0.03 -12.09
N LEU A 85 -9.75 -0.13 -11.37
CA LEU A 85 -10.83 -1.09 -11.66
C LEU A 85 -12.00 -0.48 -12.47
N PHE A 86 -12.05 0.84 -12.65
CA PHE A 86 -13.16 1.53 -13.33
C PHE A 86 -13.33 1.15 -14.81
N ASP A 87 -12.26 0.77 -15.52
CA ASP A 87 -12.34 0.37 -16.94
C ASP A 87 -12.86 -1.07 -17.16
N LYS A 88 -12.97 -1.89 -16.11
CA LYS A 88 -13.43 -3.29 -16.25
C LYS A 88 -14.95 -3.42 -16.25
N ILE A 89 -15.67 -2.43 -15.71
CA ILE A 89 -17.14 -2.43 -15.55
C ILE A 89 -17.85 -1.98 -16.85
N GLY A 90 -17.15 -1.28 -17.76
CA GLY A 90 -17.70 -0.84 -19.05
C GLY A 90 -17.80 -1.92 -20.14
N GLY A 91 -17.45 -3.18 -19.86
CA GLY A 91 -17.71 -4.32 -20.75
C GLY A 91 -16.97 -4.34 -22.09
N GLN A 92 -16.02 -3.43 -22.35
CA GLN A 92 -15.38 -3.28 -23.67
C GLN A 92 -13.87 -3.56 -23.71
N ILE A 93 -13.23 -3.95 -22.62
CA ILE A 93 -11.81 -4.32 -22.67
C ILE A 93 -11.65 -5.84 -22.51
N PRO A 94 -11.50 -6.57 -23.63
CA PRO A 94 -11.28 -8.00 -23.60
C PRO A 94 -9.92 -8.25 -22.96
N ILE A 95 -9.90 -8.95 -21.81
CA ILE A 95 -8.72 -9.58 -21.22
C ILE A 95 -7.46 -8.70 -21.34
N LEU A 96 -7.36 -7.63 -20.55
CA LEU A 96 -6.08 -6.96 -20.39
C LEU A 96 -5.12 -7.96 -19.73
N GLY A 97 -4.24 -8.55 -20.54
CA GLY A 97 -3.39 -9.69 -20.16
C GLY A 97 -2.30 -9.38 -19.14
N ILE A 98 -1.15 -10.06 -19.28
CA ILE A 98 0.04 -9.94 -18.41
C ILE A 98 0.42 -8.46 -18.08
N PRO A 99 0.34 -7.47 -18.99
CA PRO A 99 0.70 -6.09 -18.69
C PRO A 99 -0.19 -5.40 -17.66
N PHE A 100 -1.51 -5.63 -17.68
CA PHE A 100 -2.44 -5.03 -16.70
C PHE A 100 -2.29 -5.66 -15.33
N ASN A 101 -2.10 -6.98 -15.29
CA ASN A 101 -1.79 -7.67 -14.05
C ASN A 101 -0.50 -7.14 -13.42
N MET A 102 0.53 -6.86 -14.24
CA MET A 102 1.76 -6.22 -13.77
C MET A 102 1.51 -4.81 -13.22
N MET A 103 0.64 -4.02 -13.85
CA MET A 103 0.31 -2.67 -13.35
C MET A 103 -0.43 -2.71 -12.02
N CYS A 104 -1.47 -3.55 -11.89
CA CYS A 104 -2.17 -3.76 -10.63
C CYS A 104 -1.23 -4.27 -9.54
N ALA A 105 -0.30 -5.17 -9.87
CA ALA A 105 0.71 -5.66 -8.94
C ALA A 105 1.61 -4.54 -8.42
N LYS A 106 2.12 -3.70 -9.32
CA LYS A 106 2.94 -2.55 -8.95
C LYS A 106 2.15 -1.56 -8.10
N ALA A 107 0.94 -1.19 -8.52
CA ALA A 107 0.11 -0.25 -7.77
C ALA A 107 -0.24 -0.76 -6.37
N MET A 108 -0.63 -2.03 -6.25
CA MET A 108 -0.89 -2.68 -4.96
C MET A 108 0.36 -2.71 -4.09
N THR A 109 1.51 -3.10 -4.65
CA THR A 109 2.79 -3.13 -3.92
C THR A 109 3.13 -1.77 -3.35
N TRP A 110 3.00 -0.72 -4.16
CA TRP A 110 3.27 0.65 -3.72
C TRP A 110 2.27 1.12 -2.67
N ARG A 111 0.97 0.90 -2.86
CA ARG A 111 -0.05 1.33 -1.88
C ARG A 111 0.11 0.64 -0.54
N LEU A 112 0.24 -0.68 -0.55
CA LEU A 112 0.50 -1.46 0.66
C LEU A 112 1.82 -1.05 1.31
N GLY A 113 2.88 -0.90 0.51
CA GLY A 113 4.18 -0.47 1.00
C GLY A 113 4.14 0.87 1.71
N ILE A 114 3.48 1.87 1.13
CA ILE A 114 3.32 3.20 1.72
C ILE A 114 2.49 3.10 3.00
N LEU A 115 1.37 2.39 2.97
CA LEU A 115 0.51 2.17 4.14
C LEU A 115 1.31 1.51 5.27
N PHE A 116 2.04 0.44 4.99
CA PHE A 116 2.86 -0.27 5.99
C PHE A 116 3.95 0.63 6.55
N THR A 117 4.55 1.49 5.72
CA THR A 117 5.55 2.46 6.19
C THR A 117 4.92 3.50 7.10
N MET A 118 3.77 4.08 6.74
CA MET A 118 3.05 5.04 7.58
C MET A 118 2.65 4.44 8.93
N LEU A 119 2.16 3.19 8.93
CA LEU A 119 1.79 2.49 10.15
C LEU A 119 3.02 2.17 11.02
N ALA A 120 4.13 1.72 10.41
CA ALA A 120 5.36 1.43 11.13
C ALA A 120 6.04 2.69 11.69
N ALA A 121 5.98 3.81 10.96
CA ALA A 121 6.47 5.11 11.41
C ALA A 121 5.71 5.62 12.64
N ARG A 122 4.41 5.36 12.69
CA ARG A 122 3.57 5.72 13.83
C ARG A 122 3.82 4.84 15.05
N GLY A 123 3.88 3.51 14.90
CA GLY A 123 4.08 2.59 16.02
C GLY A 123 3.32 1.25 15.91
N GLN A 124 3.14 0.56 17.04
CA GLN A 124 2.71 -0.85 17.04
C GLN A 124 1.22 -1.09 16.84
N GLU A 125 0.36 -0.15 17.23
CA GLU A 125 -1.08 -0.37 17.17
C GLU A 125 -1.57 -0.45 15.72
N VAL A 126 -2.70 -1.09 15.47
CA VAL A 126 -3.33 -1.17 14.15
C VAL A 126 -4.84 -1.04 14.35
N ASN A 127 -5.47 -0.06 13.71
CA ASN A 127 -6.91 0.14 13.73
C ASN A 127 -7.43 0.18 12.28
N VAL A 128 -8.53 -0.53 12.02
CA VAL A 128 -9.15 -0.69 10.68
C VAL A 128 -9.51 0.66 10.06
N GLU A 129 -10.10 1.59 10.82
CA GLU A 129 -10.50 2.92 10.32
C GLU A 129 -9.28 3.73 9.87
N ASN A 130 -8.17 3.60 10.59
CA ASN A 130 -6.90 4.25 10.27
C ASN A 130 -6.38 3.79 8.90
N THR A 131 -6.56 2.51 8.59
CA THR A 131 -6.05 1.92 7.34
C THR A 131 -6.88 2.32 6.12
N ARG A 132 -8.20 2.51 6.27
CA ARG A 132 -9.05 2.99 5.19
C ARG A 132 -8.67 4.41 4.76
N ASN A 133 -8.73 5.36 5.69
CA ASN A 133 -8.47 6.77 5.40
C ASN A 133 -7.02 7.00 4.96
N ALA A 134 -6.05 6.28 5.55
CA ALA A 134 -4.67 6.33 5.07
C ALA A 134 -4.54 5.82 3.63
N THR A 135 -5.27 4.77 3.24
CA THR A 135 -5.25 4.27 1.86
C THR A 135 -5.90 5.23 0.88
N ILE A 136 -7.01 5.88 1.26
CA ILE A 136 -7.63 6.97 0.47
C ILE A 136 -6.62 8.10 0.27
N LEU A 137 -5.92 8.51 1.33
CA LEU A 137 -4.90 9.56 1.28
C LEU A 137 -3.78 9.19 0.31
N ILE A 138 -3.26 7.96 0.42
CA ILE A 138 -2.22 7.44 -0.48
C ILE A 138 -2.70 7.48 -1.94
N ARG A 139 -3.94 7.06 -2.20
CA ARG A 139 -4.52 7.09 -3.56
C ARG A 139 -4.64 8.51 -4.10
N LYS A 140 -5.02 9.50 -3.28
CA LYS A 140 -5.10 10.90 -3.70
C LYS A 140 -3.71 11.54 -3.93
N ILE A 141 -2.72 11.21 -3.11
CA ILE A 141 -1.35 11.73 -3.27
C ILE A 141 -0.62 11.06 -4.44
N PHE A 142 -0.85 9.76 -4.66
CA PHE A 142 -0.18 8.96 -5.70
C PHE A 142 -1.20 8.27 -6.63
N PRO A 143 -1.99 9.05 -7.39
CA PRO A 143 -3.06 8.49 -8.21
C PRO A 143 -2.48 7.72 -9.42
N GLN A 144 -3.18 6.66 -9.82
CA GLN A 144 -2.85 5.88 -11.02
C GLN A 144 -3.89 6.18 -12.11
N THR A 145 -3.75 7.32 -12.77
CA THR A 145 -4.74 7.83 -13.73
C THR A 145 -4.56 7.32 -15.16
N LYS A 146 -3.47 6.59 -15.45
CA LYS A 146 -3.14 6.11 -16.79
C LYS A 146 -3.34 4.60 -16.89
N THR A 147 -4.32 4.17 -17.67
CA THR A 147 -4.71 2.76 -17.84
C THR A 147 -3.55 1.85 -18.29
N PHE A 148 -2.56 2.37 -19.01
CA PHE A 148 -1.46 1.58 -19.60
C PHE A 148 -0.05 1.92 -19.09
N SER A 149 0.07 2.74 -18.03
CA SER A 149 1.38 3.06 -17.46
C SER A 149 1.31 3.24 -15.96
N PHE A 150 2.25 2.62 -15.25
CA PHE A 150 2.42 2.81 -13.81
C PHE A 150 3.23 4.08 -13.53
N SER A 151 2.67 4.97 -12.70
CA SER A 151 3.36 6.15 -12.18
C SER A 151 3.99 5.83 -10.84
N LYS A 152 5.32 5.74 -10.79
CA LYS A 152 6.07 5.49 -9.55
C LYS A 152 5.88 6.67 -8.56
N PRO A 153 5.56 6.41 -7.29
CA PRO A 153 5.55 7.44 -6.25
C PRO A 153 6.89 8.19 -6.15
N SER A 154 6.86 9.52 -6.09
CA SER A 154 8.07 10.33 -5.88
C SER A 154 8.63 10.09 -4.48
N ILE A 155 9.94 9.83 -4.38
CA ILE A 155 10.62 9.65 -3.10
C ILE A 155 10.49 10.90 -2.20
N VAL A 156 10.56 12.10 -2.78
CA VAL A 156 10.45 13.36 -2.01
C VAL A 156 9.07 13.51 -1.37
N ILE A 157 8.01 13.19 -2.12
CA ILE A 157 6.64 13.26 -1.61
C ILE A 157 6.40 12.15 -0.58
N PHE A 158 6.93 10.95 -0.85
CA PHE A 158 6.87 9.81 0.05
C PHE A 158 7.53 10.12 1.40
N GLU A 159 8.78 10.59 1.40
CA GLU A 159 9.52 10.92 2.63
C GLU A 159 8.78 12.01 3.40
N LYS A 160 8.31 13.05 2.71
CA LYS A 160 7.51 14.11 3.34
C LYS A 160 6.26 13.55 4.02
N LEU A 161 5.52 12.65 3.35
CA LEU A 161 4.33 12.02 3.92
C LEU A 161 4.68 11.18 5.15
N VAL A 162 5.66 10.28 5.04
CA VAL A 162 6.03 9.35 6.12
C VAL A 162 6.59 10.09 7.33
N ASN A 163 7.49 11.05 7.12
CA ASN A 163 8.11 11.79 8.21
C ASN A 163 7.08 12.61 9.01
N THR A 164 5.95 13.01 8.40
CA THR A 164 4.87 13.65 9.15
C THR A 164 4.07 12.71 10.06
N MET A 165 4.29 11.40 9.97
CA MET A 165 3.59 10.37 10.74
C MET A 165 4.48 9.72 11.81
N GLU A 166 5.76 10.10 11.90
CA GLU A 166 6.70 9.53 12.87
C GLU A 166 6.33 9.91 14.31
N ASP A 167 6.36 8.91 15.20
CA ASP A 167 6.15 9.05 16.66
C ASP A 167 4.79 9.66 17.06
N GLU A 168 3.81 9.64 16.16
CA GLU A 168 2.45 10.13 16.42
C GLU A 168 1.62 9.13 17.22
N THR A 169 0.71 9.64 18.06
CA THR A 169 -0.32 8.79 18.69
C THR A 169 -1.30 8.27 17.63
N VAL A 170 -2.15 7.30 18.02
CA VAL A 170 -3.17 6.76 17.11
C VAL A 170 -4.17 7.86 16.70
N GLU A 171 -4.58 8.68 17.66
CA GLU A 171 -5.53 9.78 17.50
C GLU A 171 -4.95 10.91 16.65
N ASP A 172 -3.69 11.29 16.89
CA ASP A 172 -3.03 12.36 16.13
C ASP A 172 -2.77 11.93 14.69
N PHE A 173 -2.35 10.68 14.47
CA PHE A 173 -2.23 10.10 13.13
C PHE A 173 -3.55 10.20 12.37
N ASN A 174 -4.66 9.78 12.98
CA ASN A 174 -5.98 9.82 12.36
C ASN A 174 -6.42 11.24 12.04
N SER A 175 -6.29 12.13 13.01
CA SER A 175 -6.64 13.55 12.86
C SER A 175 -5.83 14.19 11.74
N LYS A 176 -4.54 13.86 11.64
CA LYS A 176 -3.64 14.37 10.60
C LYS A 176 -3.97 13.81 9.22
N VAL A 177 -4.22 12.51 9.09
CA VAL A 177 -4.67 11.90 7.83
C VAL A 177 -5.94 12.59 7.34
N MET A 178 -6.93 12.76 8.21
CA MET A 178 -8.19 13.44 7.87
C MET A 178 -7.98 14.91 7.52
N LYS A 179 -7.13 15.63 8.26
CA LYS A 179 -6.80 17.02 7.95
C LYS A 179 -6.15 17.16 6.58
N ILE A 180 -5.24 16.25 6.20
CA ILE A 180 -4.62 16.29 4.87
C ILE A 180 -5.67 15.96 3.80
N LEU A 181 -6.48 14.93 4.00
CA LEU A 181 -7.56 14.55 3.08
C LEU A 181 -8.51 15.72 2.79
N ASN A 182 -8.97 16.42 3.82
CA ASN A 182 -9.89 17.55 3.69
C ASN A 182 -9.28 18.76 2.95
N ASN A 183 -7.94 18.84 2.86
CA ASN A 183 -7.26 19.89 2.10
C ASN A 183 -6.94 19.48 0.65
N LEU A 184 -7.22 18.22 0.28
CA LEU A 184 -7.05 17.68 -1.06
C LEU A 184 -8.37 17.62 -1.84
N ASP A 185 -9.51 17.82 -1.16
CA ASP A 185 -10.86 17.98 -1.73
C ASP A 185 -11.16 19.45 -2.03
#